data_AF-A0A6I0EAM5-F1
#
_entry.id   AF-A0A6I0EAM5-F1
#
_cell.length_a   1.000
_cell.length_b   1.000
_cell.length_c   1.000
_cell.angle_alpha   90.00
_cell.angle_beta   90.00
_cell.angle_gamma   90.00
#
_symmetry.space_group_name_H-M   'P 1'
#
loop_
_entity.id
_entity.type
_entity.pdbx_description
1 polymer ?
#
loop_
_entity_poly.entity_id
_entity_poly.type
_entity_poly.pdbx_seq_one_letter_code
_entity_poly.pdbx_strand_id
1 'polypeptide(L)'
;MKPIIFLEVLTITLFIANCNSNLPKPNDYIGKEYKTLKEFEFFKDFEEKFGIVLDLPEQKEYSLAMYQKENLIIVALEKTVRHVEGRPIFQLLNIIEIEGIESNQAINFGSCRMNGEIDPTIFAIYNIDDPNAYIFKNMQRAWRVNIDSSQFEQIDIQGIDCINEEYGYGIN
;
A
#
# COMPACT_ATOMS: atom_id res chain seq x y z
N MET A 1 69.00 -40.12 1.38
CA MET A 1 68.13 -39.28 0.52
C MET A 1 66.69 -39.70 0.78
N LYS A 2 65.84 -38.82 1.31
CA LYS A 2 64.42 -39.05 1.58
C LYS A 2 63.59 -38.27 0.57
N PRO A 3 62.49 -38.81 0.00
CA PRO A 3 61.61 -38.02 -0.83
C PRO A 3 60.61 -37.26 0.07
N ILE A 4 60.40 -35.99 -0.25
CA ILE A 4 59.37 -35.14 0.35
C ILE A 4 58.13 -35.28 -0.54
N ILE A 5 57.03 -35.77 0.05
CA ILE A 5 55.73 -35.87 -0.61
C ILE A 5 55.06 -34.50 -0.49
N PHE A 6 54.80 -33.86 -1.64
CA PHE A 6 54.01 -32.63 -1.71
C PHE A 6 52.53 -32.98 -1.57
N LEU A 7 51.90 -32.40 -0.55
CA LEU A 7 50.46 -32.50 -0.27
C LEU A 7 49.76 -31.36 -1.03
N GLU A 8 49.02 -31.67 -2.10
CA GLU A 8 48.22 -30.67 -2.79
C GLU A 8 46.93 -30.39 -2.00
N VAL A 9 46.80 -29.15 -1.55
CA VAL A 9 45.61 -28.63 -0.86
C VAL A 9 44.58 -28.27 -1.94
N LEU A 10 43.52 -29.06 -2.01
CA LEU A 10 42.36 -28.82 -2.87
C LEU A 10 41.62 -27.57 -2.35
N THR A 11 41.81 -26.44 -3.02
CA THR A 11 41.09 -25.20 -2.72
C THR A 11 39.69 -25.29 -3.33
N ILE A 12 38.68 -25.49 -2.48
CA ILE A 12 37.27 -25.38 -2.85
C ILE A 12 36.99 -23.89 -3.05
N THR A 13 37.04 -23.42 -4.30
CA THR A 13 36.54 -22.10 -4.68
C THR A 13 35.02 -22.08 -4.51
N LEU A 14 34.57 -21.43 -3.44
CA LEU A 14 33.18 -21.10 -3.20
C LEU A 14 32.72 -20.17 -4.34
N PHE A 15 31.92 -20.71 -5.27
CA PHE A 15 31.19 -19.88 -6.23
C PHE A 15 30.16 -19.06 -5.45
N ILE A 16 30.49 -17.81 -5.16
CA ILE A 16 29.51 -16.82 -4.73
C ILE A 16 28.65 -16.58 -5.97
N ALA A 17 27.54 -17.31 -6.09
CA ALA A 17 26.50 -16.98 -7.04
C ALA A 17 26.07 -15.55 -6.72
N ASN A 18 26.48 -14.61 -7.57
CA ASN A 18 26.05 -13.24 -7.52
C ASN A 18 24.57 -13.24 -7.93
N CYS A 19 23.68 -13.57 -6.99
CA CYS A 19 22.24 -13.46 -7.16
C CYS A 19 21.90 -11.97 -7.23
N ASN A 20 22.15 -11.34 -8.39
CA ASN A 20 21.39 -10.19 -8.83
C ASN A 20 20.00 -10.70 -9.24
N SER A 21 19.22 -11.16 -8.27
CA SER A 21 17.78 -11.23 -8.46
C SER A 21 17.30 -9.79 -8.49
N ASN A 22 17.13 -9.23 -9.68
CA ASN A 22 16.27 -8.06 -9.87
C ASN A 22 14.86 -8.53 -9.50
N LEU A 23 14.54 -8.47 -8.20
CA LEU A 23 13.18 -8.72 -7.74
C LEU A 23 12.26 -7.72 -8.45
N PRO A 24 11.08 -8.17 -8.92
CA PRO A 24 10.15 -7.25 -9.57
C PRO A 24 9.75 -6.13 -8.61
N LYS A 25 9.60 -4.93 -9.12
CA LYS A 25 9.16 -3.75 -8.37
C LYS A 25 7.63 -3.66 -8.34
N PRO A 26 7.03 -2.90 -7.41
CA PRO A 26 5.58 -2.69 -7.36
C PRO A 26 4.95 -2.32 -8.70
N ASN A 27 5.57 -1.37 -9.42
CA ASN A 27 5.05 -0.88 -10.69
C ASN A 27 5.08 -1.92 -11.82
N ASP A 28 5.87 -2.99 -11.70
CA ASP A 28 5.92 -4.08 -12.68
C ASP A 28 4.63 -4.93 -12.68
N TYR A 29 3.74 -4.71 -11.71
CA TYR A 29 2.47 -5.41 -11.58
C TYR A 29 1.26 -4.60 -12.08
N ILE A 30 1.44 -3.32 -12.44
CA ILE A 30 0.37 -2.49 -12.99
C ILE A 30 -0.23 -3.17 -14.24
N GLY A 31 -1.56 -3.19 -14.31
CA GLY A 31 -2.37 -3.82 -15.34
C GLY A 31 -2.64 -5.31 -15.14
N LYS A 32 -1.96 -5.97 -14.18
CA LYS A 32 -2.16 -7.40 -13.90
C LYS A 32 -3.42 -7.64 -13.08
N GLU A 33 -4.04 -8.79 -13.32
CA GLU A 33 -5.19 -9.25 -12.56
C GLU A 33 -4.78 -10.20 -11.43
N TYR A 34 -5.47 -10.14 -10.30
CA TYR A 34 -5.19 -10.94 -9.10
C TYR A 34 -6.43 -11.10 -8.22
N LYS A 35 -6.40 -12.08 -7.30
CA LYS A 35 -7.37 -12.17 -6.19
C LYS A 35 -6.83 -11.49 -4.94
N THR A 36 -5.53 -11.61 -4.70
CA THR A 36 -4.81 -10.91 -3.62
C THR A 36 -3.43 -10.48 -4.12
N LEU A 37 -2.96 -9.30 -3.71
CA LEU A 37 -1.61 -8.84 -4.08
C LEU A 37 -0.52 -9.83 -3.65
N LYS A 38 -0.76 -10.67 -2.63
CA LYS A 38 0.17 -11.72 -2.19
C LYS A 38 0.51 -12.77 -3.26
N GLU A 39 -0.24 -12.83 -4.37
CA GLU A 39 0.11 -13.66 -5.54
C GLU A 39 1.38 -13.17 -6.26
N PHE A 40 1.74 -11.91 -6.06
CA PHE A 40 2.93 -11.29 -6.63
C PHE A 40 4.10 -11.40 -5.66
N GLU A 41 5.26 -11.81 -6.17
CA GLU A 41 6.44 -12.12 -5.34
C GLU A 41 6.87 -10.95 -4.45
N PHE A 42 6.74 -9.71 -4.91
CA PHE A 42 7.08 -8.52 -4.12
C PHE A 42 6.18 -8.36 -2.89
N PHE A 43 4.89 -8.67 -3.01
CA PHE A 43 3.88 -8.41 -1.97
C PHE A 43 3.61 -9.63 -1.07
N LYS A 44 4.33 -10.73 -1.25
CA LYS A 44 4.09 -12.01 -0.57
C LYS A 44 4.06 -11.90 0.96
N ASP A 45 4.91 -11.04 1.52
CA ASP A 45 5.04 -10.83 2.97
C ASP A 45 4.26 -9.61 3.48
N PHE A 46 3.53 -8.90 2.63
CA PHE A 46 2.73 -7.77 3.06
C PHE A 46 1.46 -8.25 3.74
N GLU A 47 1.01 -7.55 4.77
CA GLU A 47 -0.29 -7.77 5.37
C GLU A 47 -1.30 -6.81 4.76
N GLU A 48 -2.47 -7.32 4.36
CA GLU A 48 -3.61 -6.46 3.99
C GLU A 48 -4.22 -5.91 5.27
N LYS A 49 -4.30 -4.58 5.38
CA LYS A 49 -4.77 -3.90 6.59
C LYS A 49 -6.19 -3.39 6.45
N PHE A 50 -6.50 -2.80 5.31
CA PHE A 50 -7.77 -2.13 5.08
C PHE A 50 -8.05 -2.05 3.58
N GLY A 51 -9.32 -2.02 3.20
CA GLY A 51 -9.74 -1.76 1.83
C GLY A 51 -11.12 -1.12 1.78
N ILE A 52 -11.34 -0.25 0.81
CA ILE A 52 -12.61 0.45 0.62
C ILE A 52 -12.96 0.53 -0.87
N VAL A 53 -14.23 0.32 -1.18
CA VAL A 53 -14.79 0.66 -2.49
C VAL A 53 -15.06 2.16 -2.51
N LEU A 54 -14.56 2.85 -3.54
CA LEU A 54 -14.80 4.27 -3.70
C LEU A 54 -16.29 4.51 -3.98
N ASP A 55 -16.97 5.26 -3.10
CA ASP A 55 -18.39 5.56 -3.25
C ASP A 55 -18.64 6.64 -4.32
N LEU A 56 -18.39 6.25 -5.56
CA LEU A 56 -18.59 7.06 -6.74
C LEU A 56 -19.92 6.68 -7.38
N PRO A 57 -20.83 7.64 -7.68
CA PRO A 57 -22.18 7.35 -8.15
C PRO A 57 -22.27 6.36 -9.33
N GLU A 58 -21.32 6.44 -10.26
CA GLU A 58 -21.31 5.63 -11.48
C GLU A 58 -20.10 4.69 -11.61
N GLN A 59 -19.19 4.71 -10.63
CA GLN A 59 -17.86 4.07 -10.73
C GLN A 59 -17.55 3.21 -9.50
N LYS A 60 -18.47 2.31 -9.14
CA LYS A 60 -18.38 1.43 -7.96
C LYS A 60 -17.42 0.25 -8.11
N GLU A 61 -16.69 0.21 -9.22
CA GLU A 61 -15.71 -0.82 -9.53
C GLU A 61 -14.31 -0.49 -9.00
N TYR A 62 -14.06 0.75 -8.58
CA TYR A 62 -12.77 1.20 -8.08
C TYR A 62 -12.67 1.06 -6.57
N SER A 63 -11.53 0.59 -6.09
CA SER A 63 -11.22 0.46 -4.68
C SER A 63 -9.82 0.94 -4.36
N LEU A 64 -9.63 1.31 -3.10
CA LEU A 64 -8.31 1.48 -2.49
C LEU A 64 -8.07 0.34 -1.52
N ALA A 65 -6.87 -0.23 -1.55
CA ALA A 65 -6.43 -1.23 -0.60
C ALA A 65 -5.08 -0.85 -0.01
N MET A 66 -4.96 -0.99 1.31
CA MET A 66 -3.76 -0.70 2.07
C MET A 66 -3.09 -2.00 2.49
N TYR A 67 -1.82 -2.12 2.13
CA TYR A 67 -0.96 -3.22 2.52
C TYR A 67 0.25 -2.69 3.28
N GLN A 68 0.73 -3.44 4.27
CA GLN A 68 1.86 -3.01 5.09
C GLN A 68 2.87 -4.14 5.30
N LYS A 69 4.16 -3.78 5.18
CA LYS A 69 5.29 -4.60 5.61
C LYS A 69 6.24 -3.70 6.39
N GLU A 70 6.37 -3.94 7.69
CA GLU A 70 7.16 -3.08 8.59
C GLU A 70 6.73 -1.61 8.48
N ASN A 71 7.63 -0.71 8.06
CA ASN A 71 7.37 0.73 7.90
C ASN A 71 7.02 1.14 6.47
N LEU A 72 6.91 0.18 5.55
CA LEU A 72 6.50 0.41 4.17
C LEU A 72 5.01 0.12 4.03
N ILE A 73 4.26 1.15 3.63
CA ILE A 73 2.86 1.05 3.28
C ILE A 73 2.71 1.13 1.76
N ILE A 74 1.84 0.29 1.23
CA ILE A 74 1.42 0.27 -0.15
C ILE A 74 -0.05 0.66 -0.17
N VAL A 75 -0.39 1.69 -0.93
CA VAL A 75 -1.78 1.98 -1.29
C VAL A 75 -1.96 1.60 -2.75
N ALA A 76 -2.81 0.61 -3.01
CA ALA A 76 -3.16 0.14 -4.33
C ALA A 76 -4.47 0.79 -4.78
N LEU A 77 -4.48 1.33 -6.00
CA LEU A 77 -5.70 1.64 -6.74
C LEU A 77 -6.06 0.43 -7.58
N GLU A 78 -7.26 -0.07 -7.40
CA GLU A 78 -7.69 -1.34 -7.96
C GLU A 78 -9.03 -1.17 -8.68
N LYS A 79 -9.26 -2.01 -9.68
CA LYS A 79 -10.55 -2.14 -10.35
C LYS A 79 -11.06 -3.56 -10.28
N THR A 80 -12.27 -3.76 -9.79
CA THR A 80 -12.95 -5.04 -9.88
C THR A 80 -13.32 -5.32 -11.34
N VAL A 81 -12.67 -6.31 -11.94
CA VAL A 81 -12.90 -6.69 -13.35
C VAL A 81 -13.99 -7.74 -13.50
N ARG A 82 -14.09 -8.68 -12.54
CA ARG A 82 -15.11 -9.74 -12.52
C ARG A 82 -15.19 -10.40 -11.15
N HIS A 83 -16.16 -11.29 -10.98
CA HIS A 83 -16.24 -12.17 -9.82
C HIS A 83 -16.06 -13.63 -10.26
N VAL A 84 -15.24 -14.39 -9.53
CA VAL A 84 -15.04 -15.82 -9.70
C VAL A 84 -15.38 -16.50 -8.39
N GLU A 85 -16.38 -17.38 -8.39
CA GLU A 85 -16.85 -18.09 -7.18
C GLU A 85 -17.25 -17.12 -6.04
N GLY A 86 -17.87 -15.99 -6.41
CA GLY A 86 -18.29 -14.96 -5.46
C GLY A 86 -17.16 -14.07 -4.92
N ARG A 87 -15.92 -14.26 -5.38
CA ARG A 87 -14.77 -13.43 -5.00
C ARG A 87 -14.40 -12.45 -6.11
N PRO A 88 -14.12 -11.18 -5.80
CA PRO A 88 -13.66 -10.24 -6.81
C PRO A 88 -12.30 -10.66 -7.38
N ILE A 89 -12.12 -10.41 -8.67
CA ILE A 89 -10.84 -10.36 -9.34
C ILE A 89 -10.57 -8.89 -9.59
N PHE A 90 -9.41 -8.43 -9.13
CA PHE A 90 -8.97 -7.05 -9.26
C PHE A 90 -7.98 -6.93 -10.40
N GLN A 91 -7.94 -5.76 -11.05
CA GLN A 91 -6.83 -5.30 -11.86
C GLN A 91 -6.10 -4.19 -11.10
N LEU A 92 -4.78 -4.30 -11.02
CA LEU A 92 -3.96 -3.28 -10.37
C LEU A 92 -3.84 -2.09 -11.32
N LEU A 93 -4.33 -0.93 -10.93
CA LEU A 93 -4.27 0.27 -11.77
C LEU A 93 -3.08 1.14 -11.43
N ASN A 94 -2.78 1.28 -10.14
CA ASN A 94 -1.63 2.05 -9.67
C ASN A 94 -1.25 1.67 -8.24
N ILE A 95 -0.04 2.04 -7.85
CA ILE A 95 0.47 1.91 -6.49
C ILE A 95 1.19 3.18 -6.09
N ILE A 96 1.04 3.56 -4.82
CA ILE A 96 1.97 4.45 -4.16
C ILE A 96 2.63 3.74 -2.98
N GLU A 97 3.95 3.91 -2.90
CA GLU A 97 4.79 3.49 -1.79
C GLU A 97 4.90 4.64 -0.79
N ILE A 98 4.53 4.38 0.46
CA ILE A 98 4.55 5.36 1.55
C ILE A 98 5.47 4.83 2.64
N GLU A 99 6.60 5.51 2.80
CA GLU A 99 7.54 5.29 3.88
C GLU A 99 7.47 6.43 4.90
N GLY A 100 8.08 6.20 6.06
CA GLY A 100 8.27 7.22 7.10
C GLY A 100 6.99 7.61 7.81
N ILE A 101 6.10 6.65 8.08
CA ILE A 101 4.97 6.85 8.99
C ILE A 101 5.47 6.72 10.42
N GLU A 102 5.26 7.77 11.21
CA GLU A 102 5.61 7.79 12.63
C GLU A 102 4.58 7.02 13.46
N SER A 103 4.93 6.64 14.69
CA SER A 103 4.05 5.82 15.55
C SER A 103 2.77 6.55 16.00
N ASN A 104 2.74 7.87 15.88
CA ASN A 104 1.57 8.71 16.15
C ASN A 104 0.85 9.14 14.86
N GLN A 105 1.17 8.55 13.72
CA GLN A 105 0.54 8.83 12.44
C GLN A 105 -0.34 7.67 11.98
N ALA A 106 -1.42 8.00 11.29
CA ALA A 106 -2.31 7.04 10.66
C ALA A 106 -2.74 7.51 9.27
N ILE A 107 -3.27 6.57 8.48
CA ILE A 107 -3.85 6.84 7.16
C ILE A 107 -5.34 6.61 7.24
N ASN A 108 -6.12 7.54 6.66
CA ASN A 108 -7.56 7.39 6.50
C ASN A 108 -7.92 7.40 5.01
N PHE A 109 -8.85 6.55 4.62
CA PHE A 109 -9.38 6.42 3.26
C PHE A 109 -10.90 6.63 3.30
N GLY A 110 -11.46 7.25 2.25
CA GLY A 110 -12.91 7.23 1.99
C GLY A 110 -13.77 8.12 2.87
N SER A 111 -13.31 8.47 4.07
CA SER A 111 -14.02 9.34 5.02
C SER A 111 -13.38 10.72 5.16
N CYS A 112 -12.44 11.05 4.27
CA CYS A 112 -11.85 12.37 4.18
C CYS A 112 -12.77 13.36 3.47
N ARG A 113 -12.67 14.62 3.88
CA ARG A 113 -13.48 15.72 3.38
C ARG A 113 -12.59 16.79 2.79
N MET A 114 -13.09 17.46 1.76
CA MET A 114 -12.51 18.68 1.21
C MET A 114 -13.47 19.84 1.48
N ASN A 115 -13.03 20.81 2.28
CA ASN A 115 -13.83 21.96 2.69
C ASN A 115 -15.19 21.56 3.32
N GLY A 116 -15.21 20.46 4.06
CA GLY A 116 -16.39 19.97 4.79
C GLY A 116 -17.28 18.99 4.00
N GLU A 117 -17.04 18.79 2.71
CA GLU A 117 -17.76 17.84 1.87
C GLU A 117 -16.98 16.52 1.75
N ILE A 118 -17.66 15.39 1.88
CA ILE A 118 -17.03 14.06 1.73
C ILE A 118 -16.50 13.90 0.32
N ASP A 119 -15.24 13.50 0.23
CA ASP A 119 -14.60 13.16 -1.02
C ASP A 119 -13.92 11.78 -0.88
N PRO A 120 -14.57 10.72 -1.38
CA PRO A 120 -14.06 9.36 -1.22
C PRO A 120 -12.76 9.14 -1.99
N THR A 121 -12.41 10.02 -2.93
CA THR A 121 -11.17 9.92 -3.71
C THR A 121 -9.94 10.41 -2.95
N ILE A 122 -10.12 11.02 -1.78
CA ILE A 122 -9.01 11.49 -0.94
C ILE A 122 -8.64 10.43 0.09
N PHE A 123 -7.33 10.23 0.24
CA PHE A 123 -6.75 9.62 1.43
C PHE A 123 -5.62 10.50 1.96
N ALA A 124 -5.44 10.47 3.27
CA ALA A 124 -4.49 11.35 3.93
C ALA A 124 -3.80 10.69 5.12
N ILE A 125 -2.56 11.09 5.34
CA ILE A 125 -1.81 10.82 6.57
C ILE A 125 -2.06 11.98 7.53
N TYR A 126 -2.32 11.64 8.79
CA TYR A 126 -2.55 12.62 9.84
C TYR A 126 -1.86 12.22 11.14
N ASN A 127 -1.55 13.20 11.98
CA ASN A 127 -1.12 12.95 13.35
C ASN A 127 -2.36 12.68 14.23
N ILE A 128 -2.26 11.65 15.05
CA ILE A 128 -3.26 11.31 16.06
C ILE A 128 -2.99 12.18 17.29
N ASP A 129 -3.58 13.38 17.31
CA ASP A 129 -3.51 14.28 18.47
C ASP A 129 -4.46 13.82 19.60
N ASP A 130 -5.64 13.32 19.23
CA ASP A 130 -6.65 12.74 20.12
C ASP A 130 -7.30 11.53 19.41
N PRO A 131 -7.08 10.28 19.88
CA PRO A 131 -7.66 9.09 19.27
C PRO A 131 -9.20 9.06 19.37
N ASN A 132 -9.78 9.83 20.28
CA ASN A 132 -11.22 9.96 20.45
C ASN A 132 -11.78 11.20 19.73
N ALA A 133 -11.02 11.90 18.90
CA ALA A 133 -11.58 12.98 18.11
C ALA A 133 -12.57 12.42 17.07
N TYR A 134 -13.73 13.06 16.90
CA TYR A 134 -14.66 12.71 15.81
C TYR A 134 -14.09 13.09 14.43
N ILE A 135 -13.25 14.12 14.37
CA ILE A 135 -12.62 14.63 13.15
C ILE A 135 -11.12 14.80 13.39
N PHE A 136 -10.30 14.19 12.56
CA PHE A 136 -8.86 14.42 12.51
C PHE A 136 -8.56 15.59 11.58
N LYS A 137 -7.80 16.57 12.05
CA LYS A 137 -7.49 17.81 11.29
C LYS A 137 -6.00 18.02 11.02
N ASN A 138 -5.12 17.29 11.70
CA ASN A 138 -3.69 17.50 11.63
C ASN A 138 -3.05 16.70 10.48
N MET A 139 -3.46 17.03 9.25
CA MET A 139 -2.98 16.38 8.04
C MET A 139 -1.50 16.68 7.79
N GLN A 140 -0.76 15.66 7.35
CA GLN A 140 0.66 15.74 7.03
C GLN A 140 0.90 15.64 5.52
N ARG A 141 0.19 14.72 4.88
CA ARG A 141 0.24 14.46 3.44
C ARG A 141 -1.13 13.99 2.99
N ALA A 142 -1.53 14.37 1.79
CA ALA A 142 -2.78 13.92 1.19
C ALA A 142 -2.59 13.64 -0.29
N TRP A 143 -3.38 12.70 -0.79
CA TRP A 143 -3.47 12.37 -2.19
C TRP A 143 -4.93 12.30 -2.59
N ARG A 144 -5.18 12.65 -3.85
CA ARG A 144 -6.46 12.42 -4.52
C ARG A 144 -6.27 11.40 -5.63
N VAL A 145 -7.21 10.48 -5.73
CA VAL A 145 -7.30 9.54 -6.84
C VAL A 145 -7.95 10.24 -8.04
N ASN A 146 -7.23 10.30 -9.15
CA ASN A 146 -7.77 10.67 -10.44
C ASN A 146 -8.15 9.39 -11.19
N ILE A 147 -9.45 9.07 -11.24
CA ILE A 147 -9.93 7.81 -11.81
C ILE A 147 -9.70 7.74 -13.32
N ASP A 148 -9.89 8.85 -14.02
CA ASP A 148 -9.74 8.93 -15.49
C ASP A 148 -8.31 8.59 -15.94
N SER A 149 -7.31 9.02 -15.18
CA SER A 149 -5.89 8.72 -15.44
C SER A 149 -5.35 7.55 -14.63
N SER A 150 -6.14 7.03 -13.69
CA SER A 150 -5.73 6.05 -12.69
C SER A 150 -4.47 6.46 -11.93
N GLN A 151 -4.33 7.74 -11.59
CA GLN A 151 -3.16 8.28 -10.89
C GLN A 151 -3.48 8.72 -9.46
N PHE A 152 -2.47 8.62 -8.60
CA PHE A 152 -2.45 9.29 -7.31
C PHE A 152 -1.82 10.67 -7.48
N GLU A 153 -2.59 11.72 -7.22
CA GLU A 153 -2.12 13.10 -7.28
C GLU A 153 -1.91 13.60 -5.85
N GLN A 154 -0.68 13.97 -5.50
CA GLN A 154 -0.45 14.62 -4.21
C GLN A 154 -1.12 16.00 -4.23
N ILE A 155 -1.92 16.29 -3.21
CA ILE A 155 -2.66 17.55 -3.08
C ILE A 155 -2.25 18.33 -1.83
N ASP A 156 -2.56 19.63 -1.82
CA ASP A 156 -2.38 20.46 -0.63
C ASP A 156 -3.36 20.00 0.46
N ILE A 157 -2.91 20.05 1.72
CA ILE A 157 -3.68 19.61 2.88
C ILE A 157 -4.71 20.66 3.36
N GLN A 158 -4.68 21.87 2.83
CA GLN A 158 -5.60 22.93 3.20
C GLN A 158 -7.05 22.53 2.90
N GLY A 159 -7.90 22.62 3.92
CA GLY A 159 -9.30 22.26 3.82
C GLY A 159 -9.57 20.76 3.94
N ILE A 160 -8.54 19.94 4.15
CA ILE A 160 -8.70 18.50 4.36
C ILE A 160 -8.84 18.20 5.85
N ASP A 161 -9.88 17.44 6.18
CA ASP A 161 -10.00 16.72 7.45
C ASP A 161 -10.62 15.35 7.20
N CYS A 162 -10.47 14.40 8.12
CA CYS A 162 -11.03 13.06 7.96
C CYS A 162 -11.87 12.67 9.17
N ILE A 163 -12.99 11.99 8.91
CA ILE A 163 -13.87 11.49 9.95
C ILE A 163 -13.20 10.30 10.63
N ASN A 164 -13.26 10.25 11.95
CA ASN A 164 -12.90 9.07 12.70
C ASN A 164 -14.07 8.09 12.68
N GLU A 165 -14.02 7.10 11.79
CA GLU A 165 -15.06 6.07 11.68
C GLU A 165 -15.19 5.20 12.94
N GLU A 166 -14.17 5.19 13.80
CA GLU A 166 -14.16 4.48 15.09
C GLU A 166 -14.71 5.32 16.25
N TYR A 167 -15.06 6.59 16.00
CA TYR A 167 -15.58 7.47 17.05
C TYR A 167 -16.85 6.91 17.70
N GLY A 168 -16.83 6.80 19.03
CA GLY A 168 -17.96 6.29 19.80
C GLY A 168 -18.05 4.77 19.90
N TYR A 169 -17.16 4.01 19.23
CA TYR A 169 -17.10 2.55 19.35
C TYR A 169 -16.32 2.05 20.60
N GLY A 170 -15.80 2.96 21.42
CA GLY A 170 -15.27 2.64 22.76
C GLY A 170 -14.05 1.72 22.73
N ILE A 171 -13.14 1.92 21.78
CA ILE A 171 -11.91 1.16 21.71
C ILE A 171 -10.92 1.79 22.69
N ASN A 172 -10.80 1.17 23.87
CA ASN A 172 -9.76 1.46 24.88
C ASN A 172 -8.43 0.83 24.50
#